data_AF-A0A0S7CSV5-F1
#
_entry.id   AF-A0A0S7CSV5-F1
#
_cell.length_a   1.000
_cell.length_b   1.000
_cell.length_c   1.000
_cell.angle_alpha   90.00
_cell.angle_beta   90.00
_cell.angle_gamma   90.00
#
_symmetry.space_group_name_H-M   'P 1'
#
loop_
_entity.id
_entity.type
_entity.pdbx_description
1 polymer ?
#
loop_
_entity_poly.entity_id
_entity_poly.type
_entity_poly.pdbx_seq_one_letter_code
_entity_poly.pdbx_strand_id
1 'polypeptide(L)'
;MQSYRHIEPDGTHFEGHGVFTVDPDHGETLWYYVDSMGRPPEAPARGHWEDGTLRLERRSPRGTARHTFKVDGGVLTHTAELRLGDAPTFSPFMVSVCRRV
;
A
#
# COMPACT_ATOMS: atom_id res chain seq x y z
N MET A 1 9.54 8.02 0.46
CA MET A 1 9.64 6.79 -0.36
C MET A 1 9.50 5.59 0.55
N GLN A 2 8.88 4.52 0.08
CA GLN A 2 8.79 3.22 0.75
C GLN A 2 9.45 2.18 -0.16
N SER A 3 10.21 1.26 0.42
CA SER A 3 10.69 0.06 -0.25
C SER A 3 10.23 -1.17 0.53
N TYR A 4 9.82 -2.20 -0.19
CA TYR A 4 9.41 -3.48 0.35
C TYR A 4 10.17 -4.60 -0.35
N ARG A 5 10.59 -5.60 0.43
CA ARG A 5 11.19 -6.82 -0.07
C ARG A 5 10.65 -8.01 0.72
N HIS A 6 10.12 -8.98 0.00
CA HIS A 6 9.69 -10.28 0.51
C HIS A 6 10.60 -11.35 -0.06
N ILE A 7 11.02 -12.32 0.76
CA ILE A 7 11.85 -13.44 0.33
C ILE A 7 11.21 -14.70 0.90
N GLU A 8 10.86 -15.63 0.02
CA GLU A 8 10.36 -16.96 0.36
C GLU A 8 11.52 -17.89 0.77
N PRO A 9 11.24 -19.01 1.48
CA PRO A 9 12.28 -19.97 1.88
C PRO A 9 13.10 -20.56 0.71
N ASP A 10 12.52 -20.62 -0.48
CA ASP A 10 13.18 -21.12 -1.70
C ASP A 10 14.02 -20.05 -2.43
N GLY A 11 14.08 -18.82 -1.90
CA GLY A 11 14.83 -17.71 -2.46
C GLY A 11 14.09 -16.91 -3.53
N THR A 12 12.87 -17.31 -3.90
CA THR A 12 12.00 -16.44 -4.71
C THR A 12 11.68 -15.18 -3.91
N HIS A 13 11.58 -14.05 -4.60
CA HIS A 13 11.39 -12.77 -3.95
C HIS A 13 10.45 -11.86 -4.73
N PHE A 14 9.85 -10.94 -4.00
CA PHE A 14 9.01 -9.88 -4.51
C PHE A 14 9.55 -8.56 -3.97
N GLU A 15 9.68 -7.58 -4.84
CA GLU A 15 10.15 -6.24 -4.48
C GLU A 15 9.16 -5.19 -4.96
N GLY A 16 9.00 -4.12 -4.19
CA GLY A 16 8.16 -3.02 -4.60
C GLY A 16 8.58 -1.69 -4.02
N HIS A 17 8.29 -0.64 -4.77
CA HIS A 17 8.65 0.74 -4.44
C HIS A 17 7.43 1.65 -4.50
N GLY A 18 7.24 2.38 -3.40
CA GLY A 18 6.17 3.33 -3.22
C GLY A 18 6.68 4.77 -3.13
N VAL A 19 6.05 5.69 -3.85
CA VAL A 19 6.28 7.14 -3.73
C VAL A 19 5.00 7.80 -3.28
N PHE A 20 5.10 8.56 -2.19
CA PHE A 20 4.01 9.39 -1.68
C PHE A 20 4.18 10.82 -2.16
N THR A 21 3.07 11.45 -2.52
CA THR A 21 2.98 12.90 -2.74
C THR A 21 1.63 13.41 -2.22
N VAL A 22 1.42 14.71 -2.21
CA VAL A 22 0.13 15.33 -1.89
C VAL A 22 -0.48 15.86 -3.19
N ASP A 23 -1.78 15.64 -3.37
CA ASP A 23 -2.59 16.25 -4.40
C ASP A 23 -2.75 17.74 -4.05
N PRO A 24 -2.19 18.68 -4.84
CA PRO A 24 -2.18 20.10 -4.48
C PRO A 24 -3.58 20.73 -4.50
N ASP A 25 -4.52 20.13 -5.25
CA ASP A 25 -5.86 20.67 -5.42
C ASP A 25 -6.83 20.15 -4.34
N HIS A 26 -6.61 18.92 -3.86
CA HIS A 26 -7.55 18.23 -2.96
C HIS A 26 -6.96 17.91 -1.58
N GLY A 27 -5.65 18.04 -1.39
CA GLY A 27 -4.95 17.70 -0.15
C GLY A 27 -4.89 16.19 0.17
N GLU A 28 -5.37 15.34 -0.74
CA GLU A 28 -5.22 13.88 -0.64
C GLU A 28 -3.75 13.47 -0.69
N THR A 29 -3.39 12.42 0.04
CA THR A 29 -2.13 11.72 -0.21
C THR A 29 -2.30 10.79 -1.40
N LEU A 30 -1.40 10.91 -2.38
CA LEU A 30 -1.29 10.01 -3.52
C LEU A 30 -0.12 9.05 -3.29
N TRP A 31 -0.34 7.78 -3.57
CA TRP A 31 0.67 6.74 -3.48
C TRP A 31 0.81 6.00 -4.80
N TYR A 32 1.92 6.25 -5.48
CA TYR A 32 2.34 5.55 -6.68
C TYR A 32 3.16 4.34 -6.28
N TYR A 33 2.81 3.17 -6.81
CA TYR A 33 3.45 1.91 -6.44
C TYR A 33 3.74 1.08 -7.68
N VAL A 34 4.95 0.55 -7.75
CA VAL A 34 5.39 -0.42 -8.76
C VAL A 34 6.06 -1.59 -8.06
N ASP A 35 5.98 -2.77 -8.67
CA ASP A 35 6.57 -3.99 -8.14
C ASP A 35 7.28 -4.83 -9.22
N SER A 36 8.02 -5.83 -8.76
CA SER A 36 8.79 -6.75 -9.60
C SER A 36 7.92 -7.71 -10.42
N MET A 37 6.59 -7.64 -10.33
CA MET A 37 5.67 -8.48 -11.12
C MET A 37 5.42 -7.93 -12.53
N GLY A 38 6.04 -6.81 -12.89
CA GLY A 38 6.06 -6.29 -14.27
C GLY A 38 4.71 -5.80 -14.77
N ARG A 39 3.77 -5.48 -13.88
CA ARG A 39 2.45 -4.96 -14.28
C ARG A 39 2.58 -3.50 -14.75
N PRO A 40 1.79 -3.09 -15.76
CA PRO A 40 1.72 -1.68 -16.13
C PRO A 40 1.36 -0.81 -14.91
N PRO A 41 1.96 0.39 -14.76
CA PRO A 41 1.60 1.31 -13.70
C PRO A 41 0.10 1.64 -13.74
N GLU A 42 -0.58 1.46 -12.61
CA GLU A 42 -1.97 1.87 -12.43
C GLU A 42 -2.04 3.32 -11.92
N ALA A 43 -3.25 3.89 -11.87
CA ALA A 43 -3.49 5.15 -11.15
C ALA A 43 -2.99 5.04 -9.69
N PRO A 44 -2.57 6.15 -9.05
CA PRO A 44 -2.13 6.09 -7.66
C PRO A 44 -3.28 5.65 -6.75
N ALA A 45 -2.94 4.98 -5.63
CA ALA A 45 -3.88 4.89 -4.53
C ALA A 45 -4.03 6.27 -3.87
N ARG A 46 -5.23 6.58 -3.38
CA ARG A 46 -5.59 7.90 -2.84
C ARG A 46 -6.22 7.79 -1.47
N GLY A 47 -6.06 8.83 -0.66
CA GLY A 47 -6.73 8.91 0.64
C GLY A 47 -6.07 9.92 1.57
N HIS A 48 -6.31 9.77 2.88
CA HIS A 48 -5.96 10.79 3.87
C HIS A 48 -5.28 10.20 5.11
N TRP A 49 -4.56 11.07 5.81
CA TRP A 49 -4.10 10.84 7.17
C TRP A 49 -5.21 11.17 8.16
N GLU A 50 -5.37 10.29 9.14
CA GLU A 50 -6.26 10.48 10.28
C GLU A 50 -5.60 9.79 11.48
N ASP A 51 -5.36 10.51 12.57
CA ASP A 51 -4.81 9.99 13.83
C ASP A 51 -3.58 9.08 13.67
N GLY A 52 -2.58 9.54 12.89
CA GLY A 52 -1.34 8.78 12.64
C GLY A 52 -1.51 7.56 11.73
N THR A 53 -2.66 7.43 11.08
CA THR A 53 -2.99 6.37 10.14
C THR A 53 -3.30 6.94 8.76
N LEU A 54 -2.55 6.53 7.75
CA LEU A 54 -2.84 6.80 6.35
C LEU A 54 -3.59 5.62 5.76
N ARG A 55 -4.82 5.86 5.28
CA ARG A 55 -5.61 4.87 4.52
C ARG A 55 -5.65 5.29 3.07
N LEU A 56 -5.22 4.40 2.19
CA LEU A 56 -5.14 4.62 0.75
C LEU A 56 -5.94 3.52 0.04
N GLU A 57 -6.79 3.91 -0.90
CA GLU A 57 -7.52 2.97 -1.75
C GLU A 57 -7.21 3.19 -3.22
N ARG A 58 -7.18 2.09 -3.96
CA ARG A 58 -7.18 2.10 -5.42
C ARG A 58 -8.28 1.18 -5.92
N ARG A 59 -9.15 1.71 -6.78
CA ARG A 59 -10.23 0.95 -7.43
C ARG A 59 -9.82 0.60 -8.84
N SER A 60 -10.08 -0.64 -9.23
CA SER A 60 -9.85 -1.19 -10.56
C SER A 60 -11.02 -2.10 -10.96
N PRO A 61 -11.12 -2.52 -12.23
CA PRO A 61 -12.12 -3.53 -12.63
C PRO A 61 -12.00 -4.87 -11.88
N ARG A 62 -10.83 -5.20 -11.30
CA ARG A 62 -10.62 -6.45 -10.53
C ARG A 62 -11.10 -6.35 -9.08
N GLY A 63 -11.36 -5.13 -8.60
CA GLY A 63 -11.68 -4.85 -7.21
C GLY A 63 -10.91 -3.66 -6.64
N THR A 64 -10.98 -3.51 -5.32
CA THR A 64 -10.35 -2.44 -4.55
C THR A 64 -9.15 -2.98 -3.78
N ALA A 65 -7.99 -2.36 -3.97
CA ALA A 65 -6.84 -2.53 -3.09
C ALA A 65 -6.88 -1.44 -2.01
N ARG A 66 -6.68 -1.83 -0.74
CA ARG A 66 -6.55 -0.91 0.38
C ARG A 66 -5.20 -1.10 1.06
N HIS A 67 -4.54 0.01 1.35
CA HIS A 67 -3.28 0.05 2.06
C HIS A 67 -3.44 0.95 3.28
N THR A 68 -3.10 0.41 4.44
CA THR A 68 -3.11 1.14 5.71
C THR A 68 -1.68 1.24 6.22
N PHE A 69 -1.20 2.47 6.41
CA PHE A 69 0.09 2.78 6.99
C PHE A 69 -0.14 3.42 8.36
N LYS A 70 0.21 2.72 9.43
CA LYS A 70 0.11 3.23 10.80
C LYS A 70 1.50 3.47 11.37
N VAL A 71 1.75 4.67 11.88
CA VAL A 71 2.99 4.98 12.61
C VAL A 71 2.69 5.05 14.10
N ASP A 72 3.38 4.23 14.89
CA ASP A 72 3.24 4.20 16.34
C ASP A 72 4.61 3.95 16.99
N GLY A 73 5.04 4.82 17.90
CA GLY A 73 6.33 4.69 18.59
C GLY A 73 7.55 4.58 17.66
N GLY A 74 7.52 5.20 16.47
CA GLY A 74 8.59 5.09 15.47
C GLY A 74 8.59 3.78 14.67
N VAL A 75 7.57 2.93 14.86
CA VAL A 75 7.33 1.73 14.07
C VAL A 75 6.26 2.02 13.04
N LEU A 76 6.54 1.72 11.78
CA LEU A 76 5.58 1.77 10.68
C LEU A 76 5.02 0.38 10.43
N THR A 77 3.71 0.21 10.60
CA THR A 77 2.99 -1.00 10.19
C THR A 77 2.24 -0.72 8.89
N HIS A 78 2.53 -1.50 7.86
CA HIS A 78 1.84 -1.46 6.58
C HIS A 78 0.99 -2.72 6.40
N THR A 79 -0.32 -2.56 6.29
CA THR A 79 -1.26 -3.64 5.96
C THR A 79 -1.77 -3.42 4.54
N ALA A 80 -1.70 -4.46 3.69
CA ALA A 80 -2.32 -4.46 2.37
C ALA A 80 -3.46 -5.48 2.31
N GLU A 81 -4.57 -5.05 1.75
CA GLU A 81 -5.83 -5.79 1.70
C GLU A 81 -6.48 -5.66 0.32
N LEU A 82 -7.27 -6.67 -0.05
CA LEU A 82 -8.03 -6.70 -1.30
C LEU A 82 -9.50 -6.94 -1.01
N ARG A 83 -10.37 -6.25 -1.75
CA ARG A 83 -11.78 -6.59 -1.92
C ARG A 83 -12.02 -6.85 -3.40
N LEU A 84 -12.18 -8.12 -3.76
CA LEU A 84 -12.35 -8.56 -5.15
C LEU A 84 -13.82 -8.54 -5.55
N GLY A 85 -14.13 -8.01 -6.73
CA GLY A 85 -15.52 -7.89 -7.21
C GLY A 85 -16.46 -7.30 -6.16
N ASP A 86 -17.58 -7.98 -5.93
CA ASP A 86 -18.62 -7.59 -4.96
C ASP A 86 -18.44 -8.25 -3.57
N ALA A 87 -17.23 -8.71 -3.25
CA ALA A 87 -16.96 -9.28 -1.92
C ALA A 87 -17.37 -8.28 -0.82
N PRO A 88 -18.02 -8.74 0.26
CA PRO A 88 -18.58 -7.83 1.26
C PRO A 88 -17.50 -7.18 2.13
N THR A 89 -16.30 -7.77 2.20
CA THR A 89 -15.23 -7.36 3.10
C THR A 89 -13.87 -7.35 2.39
N PHE A 90 -12.94 -6.58 2.97
CA PHE A 90 -11.52 -6.66 2.61
C PHE A 90 -10.88 -7.88 3.25
N SER A 91 -9.99 -8.55 2.53
CA SER A 91 -9.14 -9.63 3.03
C SER A 91 -7.68 -9.18 3.04
N PRO A 92 -6.98 -9.25 4.19
CA PRO A 92 -5.56 -8.94 4.26
C PRO A 92 -4.75 -10.01 3.56
N PHE A 93 -3.71 -9.59 2.83
CA PHE A 93 -2.76 -10.51 2.19
C PHE A 93 -1.30 -10.21 2.55
N MET A 94 -1.04 -9.06 3.18
CA MET A 94 0.30 -8.69 3.61
C MET A 94 0.25 -7.78 4.84
N VAL A 95 1.11 -8.05 5.82
CA VAL A 95 1.44 -7.14 6.92
C VAL A 95 2.96 -7.01 6.98
N SER A 96 3.45 -5.78 6.95
CA SER A 96 4.87 -5.46 7.07
C SER A 96 5.09 -4.54 8.26
N VAL A 97 6.16 -4.80 9.02
CA VAL A 97 6.58 -3.97 10.16
C VAL A 97 7.96 -3.41 9.86
N CYS A 98 8.03 -2.10 9.69
CA CYS A 98 9.28 -1.38 9.41
C CYS A 98 9.67 -0.58 10.65
N ARG A 99 10.95 -0.65 11.02
CA ARG A 99 11.53 0.17 12.09
C ARG A 99 12.47 1.19 11.46
N ARG A 100 12.50 2.41 12.02
CA ARG A 100 13.50 3.40 11.64
C ARG A 100 14.88 2.86 12.00
N VAL A 101 15.79 2.84 11.03
CA VAL A 101 17.22 2.55 11.20
C VAL A 101 18.02 3.84 11.31
#